data_AF-A0A955KHW9-F1
#
_entry.id   AF-A0A955KHW9-F1
#
_cell.length_a   1.000
_cell.length_b   1.000
_cell.length_c   1.000
_cell.angle_alpha   90.00
_cell.angle_beta   90.00
_cell.angle_gamma   90.00
#
_symmetry.space_group_name_H-M   'P 1'
#
loop_
_entity.id
_entity.type
_entity.pdbx_description
1 polymer ?
#
loop_
_entity_poly.entity_id
_entity_poly.type
_entity_poly.pdbx_seq_one_letter_code
_entity_poly.pdbx_strand_id
1 'polypeptide(L)'
;MNKQSLIAVVVIFLLIVVGLFAFTYIKKQEMVNNTEPETDNDVISQVDKYNVSEITGKHYFIDGTHTIVGEIIMPTPCDLLDTDVMVAESYPEQVTIDFGVINTSQNCEEKLTSQRFSVTAKVSEEATFNARFMGERVTLNLIPAGEGETPDEFEVYIKG
;
A
#
# COMPACT_ATOMS: atom_id res chain seq x y z
N MET A 1 29.87 -32.12 -59.28
CA MET A 1 28.61 -31.67 -58.64
C MET A 1 27.65 -31.25 -59.74
N ASN A 2 26.53 -31.95 -59.90
CA ASN A 2 25.61 -31.68 -61.01
C ASN A 2 24.90 -30.34 -60.80
N LYS A 3 24.68 -29.56 -61.88
CA LYS A 3 24.00 -28.26 -61.81
C LYS A 3 22.66 -28.34 -61.05
N GLN A 4 21.96 -29.46 -61.17
CA GLN A 4 20.70 -29.73 -60.46
C GLN A 4 20.88 -29.90 -58.94
N SER A 5 21.96 -30.55 -58.48
CA SER A 5 22.27 -30.64 -57.05
C SER A 5 22.69 -29.30 -56.46
N LEU A 6 23.39 -28.46 -57.24
CA LEU A 6 23.77 -27.11 -56.80
C LEU A 6 22.54 -26.19 -56.65
N ILE A 7 21.58 -26.27 -57.58
CA ILE A 7 20.32 -25.52 -57.50
C ILE A 7 19.48 -25.98 -56.30
N ALA A 8 19.38 -27.28 -56.05
CA ALA A 8 18.61 -27.80 -54.92
C ALA A 8 19.14 -27.30 -53.56
N VAL A 9 20.46 -27.27 -53.37
CA VAL A 9 21.08 -26.77 -52.14
C VAL A 9 20.83 -25.27 -51.95
N VAL A 10 20.90 -24.47 -53.03
CA VAL A 10 20.63 -23.02 -52.97
C VAL A 10 19.17 -22.73 -52.61
N VAL A 11 18.22 -23.50 -53.15
CA VAL A 11 16.78 -23.35 -52.83
C VAL A 11 16.49 -23.70 -51.37
N ILE A 12 17.08 -24.78 -50.86
CA ILE A 12 16.93 -25.18 -49.45
C ILE A 12 17.51 -24.11 -48.52
N PHE A 13 18.68 -23.57 -48.86
CA PHE A 13 19.31 -22.52 -48.07
C PHE A 13 18.45 -21.24 -48.02
N LEU A 14 17.86 -20.85 -49.16
CA LEU A 14 16.93 -19.72 -49.23
C LEU A 14 15.68 -19.93 -48.36
N LEU A 15 15.11 -21.14 -48.36
CA LEU A 15 13.96 -21.46 -47.51
C LEU A 15 14.29 -21.38 -46.02
N ILE A 16 15.48 -21.81 -45.61
CA ILE A 16 15.93 -21.71 -44.21
C ILE A 16 16.11 -20.24 -43.80
N VAL A 17 16.71 -19.41 -44.67
CA VAL A 17 16.92 -17.98 -44.40
C VAL A 17 15.58 -17.26 -44.27
N VAL A 18 14.62 -17.53 -45.17
CA VAL A 18 13.27 -16.95 -45.09
C VAL A 18 12.52 -17.43 -43.85
N GLY A 19 12.64 -18.72 -43.50
CA GLY A 19 12.02 -19.29 -42.30
C GLY A 19 12.55 -18.67 -41.01
N LEU A 20 13.87 -18.49 -40.89
CA LEU A 20 14.50 -17.82 -39.74
C LEU A 20 14.10 -16.34 -39.66
N PHE A 21 14.00 -15.64 -40.79
CA PHE A 21 13.59 -14.25 -40.83
C PHE A 21 12.11 -14.06 -40.46
N ALA A 22 11.23 -14.96 -40.90
CA ALA A 22 9.82 -14.96 -40.51
C ALA A 22 9.66 -15.25 -39.00
N PHE A 23 10.43 -16.21 -38.48
CA PHE A 23 10.39 -16.58 -37.05
C PHE A 23 10.82 -15.42 -36.14
N THR A 24 11.89 -14.69 -36.48
CA THR A 24 12.31 -13.52 -35.69
C THR A 24 11.32 -12.35 -35.77
N TYR A 25 10.65 -12.18 -36.90
CA TYR A 25 9.64 -11.14 -37.07
C TYR A 25 8.37 -11.41 -36.23
N ILE A 26 7.94 -12.67 -36.12
CA ILE A 26 6.82 -13.07 -35.26
C ILE A 26 7.17 -12.91 -33.78
N LYS A 27 8.37 -13.36 -33.35
CA LYS A 27 8.80 -13.21 -31.95
C LYS A 27 8.91 -11.75 -31.47
N LYS A 28 9.15 -10.81 -32.39
CA LYS A 28 9.16 -9.37 -32.05
C LYS A 28 7.77 -8.85 -31.68
N GLN A 29 6.70 -9.42 -32.22
CA GLN A 29 5.32 -9.00 -31.89
C GLN A 29 4.89 -9.48 -30.50
N GLU A 30 5.44 -10.60 -30.01
CA GLU A 30 5.18 -11.08 -28.64
C GLU A 30 5.88 -10.24 -27.56
N MET A 31 6.97 -9.53 -27.88
CA MET A 31 7.67 -8.65 -26.92
C MET A 31 7.19 -7.19 -26.94
N VAL A 32 6.37 -6.78 -27.92
CA VAL A 32 5.76 -5.45 -27.97
C VAL A 32 4.34 -5.45 -27.38
N ASN A 33 3.69 -6.62 -27.29
CA ASN A 33 2.41 -6.80 -26.59
C ASN A 33 2.54 -7.22 -25.13
N ASN A 34 3.75 -7.45 -24.62
CA ASN A 34 4.03 -7.73 -23.20
C ASN A 34 4.82 -6.59 -22.53
N THR A 35 4.72 -5.37 -23.05
CA THR A 35 4.78 -4.19 -22.17
C THR A 35 3.33 -3.85 -21.88
N GLU A 36 2.75 -4.61 -20.95
CA GLU A 36 1.64 -4.10 -20.18
C GLU A 36 2.15 -2.80 -19.55
N PRO A 37 1.55 -1.63 -19.82
CA PRO A 37 1.71 -0.55 -18.88
C PRO A 37 1.18 -1.13 -17.56
N GLU A 38 2.03 -1.26 -16.54
CA GLU A 38 1.57 -1.27 -15.15
C GLU A 38 0.75 0.01 -14.98
N THR A 39 -0.51 -0.11 -15.37
CA THR A 39 -1.52 0.89 -15.15
C THR A 39 -1.91 0.58 -13.74
N ASP A 40 -1.31 1.36 -12.86
CA ASP A 40 -1.66 1.59 -11.47
C ASP A 40 -3.17 1.87 -11.35
N ASN A 41 -3.97 0.82 -11.54
CA ASN A 41 -5.43 0.80 -11.45
C ASN A 41 -5.88 -0.04 -10.24
N ASP A 42 -4.95 -0.63 -9.49
CA ASP A 42 -5.26 -1.44 -8.32
C ASP A 42 -5.48 -0.58 -7.05
N VAL A 43 -5.06 0.69 -7.08
CA VAL A 43 -5.27 1.61 -5.95
C VAL A 43 -6.75 1.97 -5.78
N ILE A 44 -7.53 2.04 -6.87
CA ILE A 44 -8.95 2.45 -6.80
C ILE A 44 -9.85 1.31 -6.29
N SER A 45 -9.45 0.04 -6.41
CA SER A 45 -10.28 -1.10 -5.95
C SER A 45 -10.01 -1.56 -4.51
N GLN A 46 -8.89 -1.17 -3.89
CA GLN A 46 -8.58 -1.60 -2.53
C GLN A 46 -9.24 -0.75 -1.44
N VAL A 47 -9.53 0.54 -1.68
CA VAL A 47 -10.10 1.42 -0.65
C VAL A 47 -11.53 1.03 -0.30
N ASP A 48 -12.33 0.62 -1.29
CA ASP A 48 -13.72 0.17 -1.09
C ASP A 48 -13.83 -1.08 -0.19
N LYS A 49 -12.78 -1.90 -0.09
CA LYS A 49 -12.77 -3.12 0.75
C LYS A 49 -12.86 -2.77 2.24
N TYR A 50 -12.23 -1.67 2.66
CA TYR A 50 -12.11 -1.33 4.09
C TYR A 50 -13.21 -0.35 4.53
N ASN A 51 -13.74 0.48 3.62
CA ASN A 51 -14.81 1.44 3.88
C ASN A 51 -14.55 2.30 5.15
N VAL A 52 -13.30 2.72 5.34
CA VAL A 52 -12.88 3.56 6.47
C VAL A 52 -13.02 5.02 6.08
N SER A 53 -14.04 5.69 6.61
CA SER A 53 -14.27 7.13 6.39
C SER A 53 -13.96 7.99 7.62
N GLU A 54 -13.89 7.37 8.80
CA GLU A 54 -13.57 8.00 10.06
C GLU A 54 -12.66 7.07 10.89
N ILE A 55 -11.65 7.67 11.53
CA ILE A 55 -10.78 7.01 12.50
C ILE A 55 -10.94 7.76 13.81
N THR A 56 -11.32 7.04 14.86
CA THR A 56 -11.40 7.60 16.22
C THR A 56 -10.16 7.20 17.00
N GLY A 57 -9.56 8.18 17.67
CA GLY A 57 -8.38 7.98 18.51
C GLY A 57 -8.49 8.77 19.80
N LYS A 58 -7.91 8.23 20.87
CA LYS A 58 -7.74 8.93 22.13
C LYS A 58 -6.44 9.71 22.10
N HIS A 59 -6.52 11.00 22.39
CA HIS A 59 -5.43 11.95 22.27
C HIS A 59 -4.91 12.36 23.64
N TYR A 60 -3.59 12.27 23.78
CA TYR A 60 -2.84 12.65 24.97
C TYR A 60 -1.83 13.71 24.58
N PHE A 61 -1.61 14.68 25.46
CA PHE A 61 -0.49 15.62 25.35
C PHE A 61 0.25 15.65 26.70
N ILE A 62 1.43 15.03 26.72
CA ILE A 62 2.23 14.84 27.94
C ILE A 62 3.66 15.22 27.60
N ASP A 63 4.29 16.07 28.42
CA ASP A 63 5.69 16.49 28.29
C ASP A 63 6.07 17.00 26.88
N GLY A 64 5.17 17.73 26.22
CA GLY A 64 5.40 18.28 24.88
C GLY A 64 5.32 17.25 23.75
N THR A 65 4.72 16.09 24.00
CA THR A 65 4.53 15.02 23.01
C THR A 65 3.05 14.69 22.90
N HIS A 66 2.53 14.73 21.68
CA HIS A 66 1.21 14.21 21.39
C HIS A 66 1.28 12.70 21.18
N THR A 67 0.37 11.97 21.81
CA THR A 67 0.20 10.53 21.58
C THR A 67 -1.26 10.28 21.22
N ILE A 68 -1.49 9.56 20.13
CA ILE A 68 -2.82 9.18 19.67
C ILE A 68 -2.87 7.66 19.60
N VAL A 69 -3.79 7.07 20.36
CA VAL A 69 -3.99 5.62 20.39
C VAL A 69 -5.42 5.29 19.98
N GLY A 70 -5.60 4.21 19.26
CA GLY A 70 -6.92 3.84 18.77
C GLY A 70 -6.92 2.50 18.08
N GLU A 71 -8.06 2.18 17.49
CA GLU A 71 -8.24 0.92 16.78
C GLU A 71 -9.07 1.10 15.50
N ILE A 72 -8.77 0.30 14.50
CA ILE A 72 -9.45 0.27 13.21
C ILE A 72 -9.90 -1.17 12.95
N ILE A 73 -11.17 -1.35 12.60
CA ILE A 73 -11.71 -2.67 12.27
C ILE A 73 -11.27 -3.02 10.85
N MET A 74 -10.52 -4.11 10.73
CA MET A 74 -10.14 -4.71 9.46
C MET A 74 -11.07 -5.86 9.08
N PRO A 75 -11.36 -6.05 7.79
CA PRO A 75 -12.21 -7.12 7.29
C PRO A 75 -11.60 -8.51 7.50
N THR A 76 -10.27 -8.60 7.59
CA THR A 76 -9.56 -9.86 7.81
C THR A 76 -8.42 -9.69 8.82
N PRO A 77 -8.02 -10.77 9.53
CA PRO A 77 -6.88 -10.72 10.44
C PRO A 77 -5.51 -10.67 9.74
N CYS A 78 -5.44 -10.96 8.44
CA CYS A 78 -4.19 -10.92 7.68
C CYS A 78 -3.85 -9.52 7.16
N ASP A 79 -4.82 -8.61 7.20
CA ASP A 79 -4.67 -7.19 6.93
C ASP A 79 -4.05 -6.53 8.16
N LEU A 80 -2.74 -6.30 8.12
CA LEU A 80 -2.00 -5.64 9.18
C LEU A 80 -2.01 -4.13 8.97
N LEU A 81 -2.32 -3.38 10.02
CA LEU A 81 -2.28 -1.92 9.98
C LEU A 81 -0.83 -1.43 10.06
N ASP A 82 -0.44 -0.58 9.13
CA ASP A 82 0.81 0.17 9.12
C ASP A 82 0.52 1.64 9.38
N THR A 83 1.39 2.33 10.11
CA THR A 83 1.18 3.73 10.48
C THR A 83 2.44 4.55 10.32
N ASP A 84 2.35 5.64 9.58
CA ASP A 84 3.41 6.62 9.41
C ASP A 84 2.95 8.02 9.82
N VAL A 85 3.90 8.88 10.20
CA VAL A 85 3.65 10.22 10.70
C VAL A 85 4.48 11.22 9.93
N MET A 86 3.80 12.14 9.26
CA MET A 86 4.43 13.25 8.56
C MET A 86 4.14 14.55 9.31
N VAL A 87 5.19 15.29 9.66
CA VAL A 87 5.09 16.62 10.26
C VAL A 87 5.52 17.66 9.22
N ALA A 88 4.61 18.56 8.86
CA ALA A 88 4.95 19.69 8.00
C ALA A 88 5.61 20.81 8.81
N GLU A 89 6.69 21.39 8.26
CA GLU A 89 7.43 22.50 8.88
C GLU A 89 6.63 23.81 8.79
N SER A 90 5.62 23.99 9.66
CA SER A 90 4.81 25.20 9.80
C SER A 90 4.50 25.55 11.25
N TYR A 91 3.97 26.75 11.52
CA TYR A 91 3.45 27.12 12.85
C TYR A 91 1.98 27.59 12.77
N PRO A 92 1.01 26.93 13.45
CA PRO A 92 1.19 25.65 14.14
C PRO A 92 1.58 24.53 13.16
N GLU A 93 2.24 23.49 13.66
CA GLU A 93 2.63 22.33 12.87
C GLU A 93 1.37 21.58 12.37
N GLN A 94 1.47 21.06 11.15
CA GLN A 94 0.43 20.17 10.59
C GLN A 94 0.98 18.75 10.60
N VAL A 95 0.37 17.90 11.41
CA VAL A 95 0.67 16.48 11.50
C VAL A 95 -0.33 15.70 10.64
N THR A 96 0.17 14.86 9.74
CA THR A 96 -0.63 13.92 8.97
C THR A 96 -0.25 12.50 9.39
N ILE A 97 -1.24 11.72 9.80
CA ILE A 97 -1.09 10.31 10.13
C ILE A 97 -1.55 9.49 8.93
N ASP A 98 -0.64 8.72 8.35
CA ASP A 98 -0.91 7.83 7.23
C ASP A 98 -1.12 6.41 7.73
N PHE A 99 -2.31 5.88 7.48
CA PHE A 99 -2.68 4.50 7.78
C PHE A 99 -2.61 3.68 6.49
N GLY A 100 -1.71 2.71 6.46
CA GLY A 100 -1.56 1.73 5.39
C GLY A 100 -2.07 0.36 5.83
N VAL A 101 -2.29 -0.53 4.86
CA VAL A 101 -2.62 -1.94 5.14
C VAL A 101 -1.65 -2.84 4.39
N ILE A 102 -0.96 -3.69 5.16
CA ILE A 102 -0.07 -4.73 4.64
C ILE A 102 -0.81 -6.06 4.71
N ASN A 103 -1.16 -6.62 3.56
CA ASN A 103 -1.75 -7.95 3.51
C ASN A 103 -0.67 -9.04 3.55
N THR A 104 -0.80 -9.96 4.50
CA THR A 104 0.19 -11.03 4.73
C THR A 104 -0.18 -12.38 4.13
N SER A 105 -1.39 -12.54 3.58
CA SER A 105 -1.86 -13.81 3.00
C SER A 105 -2.98 -13.60 1.98
N GLN A 106 -2.82 -14.23 0.81
CA GLN A 106 -3.85 -14.28 -0.23
C GLN A 106 -5.06 -15.13 0.17
N ASN A 107 -4.88 -16.08 1.10
CA ASN A 107 -5.95 -16.91 1.64
C ASN A 107 -6.12 -16.56 3.12
N CYS A 108 -6.99 -15.60 3.40
CA CYS A 108 -7.34 -15.22 4.74
C CYS A 108 -8.82 -15.52 5.02
N GLU A 109 -9.13 -15.85 6.26
CA GLU A 109 -10.52 -15.97 6.70
C GLU A 109 -11.15 -14.57 6.81
N GLU A 110 -12.35 -14.40 6.29
CA GLU A 110 -13.12 -13.15 6.42
C GLU A 110 -13.66 -13.04 7.85
N LYS A 111 -12.86 -12.39 8.70
CA LYS A 111 -13.20 -12.18 10.10
C LYS A 111 -12.79 -10.78 10.53
N LEU A 112 -13.79 -9.98 10.91
CA LEU A 112 -13.58 -8.64 11.44
C LEU A 112 -12.63 -8.68 12.63
N THR A 113 -11.53 -7.95 12.52
CA THR A 113 -10.45 -7.94 13.50
C THR A 113 -10.08 -6.51 13.81
N SER A 114 -10.03 -6.16 15.09
CA SER A 114 -9.57 -4.85 15.52
C SER A 114 -8.05 -4.77 15.45
N GLN A 115 -7.52 -3.85 14.64
CA GLN A 115 -6.10 -3.51 14.58
C GLN A 115 -5.85 -2.24 15.36
N ARG A 116 -4.98 -2.31 16.37
CA ARG A 116 -4.64 -1.18 17.23
C ARG A 116 -3.48 -0.39 16.66
N PHE A 117 -3.46 0.91 16.94
CA PHE A 117 -2.34 1.79 16.62
C PHE A 117 -1.99 2.69 17.80
N SER A 118 -0.72 3.13 17.82
CA SER A 118 -0.18 4.10 18.76
C SER A 118 0.79 4.99 17.98
N VAL A 119 0.48 6.28 17.93
CA VAL A 119 1.20 7.26 17.11
C VAL A 119 1.67 8.39 18.02
N THR A 120 2.97 8.71 17.97
CA THR A 120 3.56 9.78 18.78
C THR A 120 4.20 10.85 17.90
N ALA A 121 3.94 12.12 18.21
CA ALA A 121 4.54 13.27 17.52
C ALA A 121 4.98 14.33 18.53
N LYS A 122 6.24 14.77 18.45
CA LYS A 122 6.78 15.85 19.27
C LYS A 122 6.66 17.18 18.53
N VAL A 123 5.54 17.87 18.73
CA VAL A 123 5.16 19.14 18.09
C VAL A 123 4.53 20.08 19.12
N SER A 124 4.23 21.32 18.74
CA SER A 124 3.55 22.27 19.62
C SER A 124 2.15 21.78 20.04
N GLU A 125 1.66 22.23 21.19
CA GLU A 125 0.34 21.86 21.70
C GLU A 125 -0.79 22.28 20.74
N GLU A 126 -0.57 23.38 20.01
CA GLU A 126 -1.50 23.92 19.01
C GLU A 126 -1.44 23.19 17.66
N ALA A 127 -0.63 22.13 17.53
CA ALA A 127 -0.51 21.36 16.30
C ALA A 127 -1.86 20.77 15.87
N THR A 128 -2.06 20.73 14.56
CA THR A 128 -3.27 20.19 13.96
C THR A 128 -3.02 18.79 13.41
N PHE A 129 -3.98 17.89 13.58
CA PHE A 129 -3.87 16.51 13.18
C PHE A 129 -4.85 16.20 12.05
N ASN A 130 -4.35 15.55 11.01
CA ASN A 130 -5.12 15.02 9.91
C ASN A 130 -4.80 13.53 9.74
N ALA A 131 -5.72 12.78 9.12
CA ALA A 131 -5.50 11.37 8.83
C ALA A 131 -5.72 11.08 7.34
N ARG A 132 -4.95 10.11 6.83
CA ARG A 132 -5.19 9.47 5.55
C ARG A 132 -5.22 7.96 5.74
N PHE A 133 -6.13 7.29 5.03
CA PHE A 133 -6.19 5.83 4.98
C PHE A 133 -5.96 5.40 3.54
N MET A 134 -4.91 4.59 3.30
CA MET A 134 -4.51 4.14 1.97
C MET A 134 -4.35 5.30 0.95
N GLY A 135 -3.85 6.45 1.43
CA GLY A 135 -3.67 7.67 0.62
C GLY A 135 -4.90 8.58 0.51
N GLU A 136 -6.08 8.13 0.93
CA GLU A 136 -7.31 8.94 0.92
C GLU A 136 -7.53 9.68 2.24
N ARG A 137 -8.07 10.91 2.19
CA ARG A 137 -8.35 11.67 3.42
C ARG A 137 -9.54 11.08 4.14
N VAL A 138 -9.39 10.88 5.44
CA VAL A 138 -10.45 10.40 6.33
C VAL A 138 -10.63 11.37 7.50
N THR A 139 -11.81 11.35 8.11
CA THR A 139 -12.07 12.15 9.31
C THR A 139 -11.29 11.57 10.48
N LEU A 140 -10.51 12.40 11.15
CA LEU A 140 -9.85 12.02 12.41
C LEU A 140 -10.66 12.61 13.57
N ASN A 141 -11.31 11.74 14.34
CA ASN A 141 -12.04 12.12 15.53
C ASN A 141 -11.16 11.89 16.77
N LEU A 142 -10.63 12.98 17.35
CA LEU A 142 -9.78 12.92 18.52
C LEU A 142 -10.59 13.14 19.80
N ILE A 143 -10.56 12.16 20.69
CA ILE A 143 -11.15 12.25 22.02
C ILE A 143 -10.03 12.60 23.00
N PRO A 144 -10.06 13.77 23.67
CA PRO A 144 -9.02 14.11 24.64
C PRO A 144 -9.04 13.13 25.81
N ALA A 145 -7.87 12.74 26.29
CA ALA A 145 -7.73 11.92 27.47
C ALA A 145 -8.25 12.65 28.73
N GLY A 146 -8.86 11.89 29.62
CA GLY A 146 -9.26 12.35 30.93
C GLY A 146 -8.07 12.60 31.86
N GLU A 147 -8.31 13.32 32.95
CA GLU A 147 -7.28 13.62 33.94
C GLU A 147 -6.67 12.32 34.51
N GLY A 148 -5.34 12.20 34.41
CA GLY A 148 -4.57 11.07 34.97
C GLY A 148 -4.53 9.81 34.11
N GLU A 149 -5.19 9.79 32.95
CA GLU A 149 -5.07 8.68 32.00
C GLU A 149 -3.72 8.73 31.27
N THR A 150 -3.15 7.55 30.98
CA THR A 150 -1.88 7.43 30.27
C THR A 150 -2.03 6.60 28.99
N PRO A 151 -1.20 6.84 27.95
CA PRO A 151 -1.22 6.02 26.73
C PRO A 151 -0.91 4.54 26.99
N ASP A 152 -0.05 4.25 27.97
CA ASP A 152 0.40 2.89 28.30
C ASP A 152 -0.74 1.96 28.69
N GLU A 153 -1.82 2.49 29.27
CA GLU A 153 -3.02 1.70 29.59
C GLU A 153 -3.65 1.07 28.33
N PHE A 154 -3.50 1.70 27.16
CA PHE A 154 -3.95 1.14 25.89
C PHE A 154 -3.05 -0.02 25.41
N GLU A 155 -1.75 0.06 25.68
CA GLU A 155 -0.76 -0.97 25.33
C GLU A 155 -0.78 -2.17 26.31
N VAL A 156 -1.11 -1.97 27.59
CA VAL A 156 -1.07 -3.02 28.64
C VAL A 156 -2.13 -4.11 28.44
N TYR A 157 -3.23 -3.86 27.72
CA TYR A 157 -4.20 -4.90 27.34
C TYR A 157 -3.65 -5.96 26.37
N ILE A 158 -2.38 -5.88 25.96
CA ILE A 158 -1.72 -6.79 25.01
C ILE A 158 -1.03 -7.97 25.70
N LYS A 159 -0.99 -8.05 27.04
CA LYS A 159 -0.37 -9.19 27.76
C LYS A 159 -1.37 -9.94 28.64
N GLY A 160 -2.30 -10.64 27.99
CA GLY A 160 -3.09 -11.72 28.59
C GLY A 160 -2.44 -13.07 28.33
#